data_AF-A0A962XDL0-F1
#
_entry.id   AF-A0A962XDL0-F1
#
_cell.length_a   1.000
_cell.length_b   1.000
_cell.length_c   1.000
_cell.angle_alpha   90.00
_cell.angle_beta   90.00
_cell.angle_gamma   90.00
#
_symmetry.space_group_name_H-M   'P 1'
#
loop_
_entity.id
_entity.type
_entity.pdbx_description
1 polymer ?
#
loop_
_entity_poly.entity_id
_entity_poly.type
_entity_poly.pdbx_seq_one_letter_code
_entity_poly.pdbx_strand_id
1 'polypeptide(L)'
;MPFARRDGEVLFLLQTVFSGRKRGFLNDFGGGVDPGESDRRAAAREFVEETETMYLATDPAGARRTPSTVAAQLPRVEALFSATLGVNPDWWCARSSPNPARPKQWKTFFIEFPYRDVSSLNRLWAADSSGRYRKRRELYWVPAERLLQLYAHQPDRLWKRVRQLRGAPAVIRAIQRAGAR
;
A
#
# COMPACT_ATOMS: atom_id res chain seq x y z
N MET A 1 0.46 -3.92 -0.69
CA MET A 1 0.79 -3.46 0.67
C MET A 1 2.30 -3.28 0.77
N PRO A 2 2.79 -2.04 0.61
CA PRO A 2 4.19 -1.73 0.84
C PRO A 2 4.60 -2.02 2.27
N PHE A 3 5.82 -2.50 2.49
CA PHE A 3 6.43 -2.59 3.81
C PHE A 3 7.87 -2.07 3.75
N ALA A 4 8.46 -1.72 4.88
CA ALA A 4 9.85 -1.33 5.01
C ALA A 4 10.47 -1.98 6.25
N ARG A 5 11.79 -2.12 6.23
CA ARG A 5 12.58 -2.50 7.41
C ARG A 5 13.25 -1.26 7.97
N ARG A 6 13.08 -1.03 9.27
CA ARG A 6 13.67 0.13 9.97
C ARG A 6 13.92 -0.25 11.41
N ASP A 7 15.16 -0.04 11.87
CA ASP A 7 15.57 -0.21 13.27
C ASP A 7 15.21 -1.59 13.85
N GLY A 8 15.40 -2.65 13.04
CA GLY A 8 15.08 -4.04 13.41
C GLY A 8 13.59 -4.42 13.30
N GLU A 9 12.73 -3.47 12.95
CA GLU A 9 11.29 -3.69 12.82
C GLU A 9 10.85 -3.78 11.35
N VAL A 10 9.76 -4.53 11.13
CA VAL A 10 9.01 -4.51 9.86
C VAL A 10 7.78 -3.62 10.04
N LEU A 11 7.67 -2.62 9.16
CA LEU A 11 6.59 -1.64 9.16
C LEU A 11 5.79 -1.78 7.86
N PHE A 12 4.46 -1.85 7.93
CA PHE A 12 3.58 -1.87 6.77
C PHE A 12 2.99 -0.49 6.52
N LEU A 13 3.10 0.00 5.29
CA LEU A 13 2.50 1.27 4.91
C LEU A 13 1.02 1.07 4.61
N LEU A 14 0.18 1.75 5.38
CA LEU A 14 -1.26 1.79 5.22
C LEU A 14 -1.71 3.24 5.08
N GLN A 15 -2.92 3.43 4.57
CA GLN A 15 -3.53 4.75 4.40
C GLN A 15 -4.93 4.79 5.01
N THR A 16 -5.35 5.98 5.41
CA THR A 16 -6.77 6.34 5.56
C THR A 16 -7.10 7.56 4.70
N VAL A 17 -8.35 8.00 4.76
CA VAL A 17 -8.83 9.21 4.10
C VAL A 17 -9.25 10.23 5.15
N PHE A 18 -9.07 11.51 4.86
CA PHE A 18 -9.50 12.59 5.75
C PHE A 18 -11.03 12.69 5.88
N SER A 19 -11.76 12.27 4.86
CA SER A 19 -13.23 12.33 4.82
C SER A 19 -13.87 11.18 4.04
N GLY A 20 -15.16 10.97 4.26
CA GLY A 20 -15.95 9.96 3.56
C GLY A 20 -15.90 8.56 4.20
N ARG A 21 -16.44 7.57 3.50
CA ARG A 21 -16.77 6.24 4.04
C ARG A 21 -15.58 5.44 4.60
N LYS A 22 -14.36 5.72 4.15
CA LYS A 22 -13.15 5.00 4.60
C LYS A 22 -12.43 5.69 5.76
N ARG A 23 -12.91 6.85 6.22
CA ARG A 23 -12.25 7.62 7.28
C ARG A 23 -12.13 6.77 8.54
N GLY A 24 -10.93 6.76 9.13
CA GLY A 24 -10.62 6.02 10.35
C GLY A 24 -10.33 4.53 10.14
N PHE A 25 -10.54 4.00 8.93
CA PHE A 25 -10.13 2.64 8.58
C PHE A 25 -8.74 2.65 7.93
N LEU A 26 -7.92 1.66 8.30
CA LEU A 26 -6.64 1.42 7.63
C LEU A 26 -6.85 0.59 6.36
N ASN A 27 -6.30 1.07 5.25
CA ASN A 27 -6.44 0.45 3.93
C ASN A 27 -5.09 0.32 3.25
N ASP A 28 -4.96 -0.65 2.34
CA ASP A 28 -3.83 -0.76 1.44
C ASP A 28 -4.03 0.13 0.19
N PHE A 29 -3.06 0.10 -0.72
CA PHE A 29 -3.08 0.79 -2.00
C PHE A 29 -3.54 -0.18 -3.08
N GLY A 30 -4.47 0.26 -3.93
CA GLY A 30 -4.93 -0.58 -5.03
C GLY A 30 -6.27 -0.17 -5.63
N GLY A 31 -6.45 -0.54 -6.90
CA GLY A 31 -7.58 -0.18 -7.74
C GLY A 31 -7.86 -1.22 -8.80
N GLY A 32 -8.48 -0.79 -9.90
CA GLY A 32 -8.80 -1.65 -11.03
C GLY A 32 -7.57 -1.91 -11.90
N VAL A 33 -7.64 -3.00 -12.66
CA VAL A 33 -6.68 -3.34 -13.71
C VAL A 33 -7.22 -2.80 -15.03
N ASP A 34 -6.40 -2.07 -15.78
CA ASP A 34 -6.77 -1.57 -17.11
C ASP A 34 -6.62 -2.68 -18.18
N PRO A 35 -7.28 -2.57 -19.35
CA PRO A 35 -7.13 -3.55 -20.42
C PRO A 35 -5.67 -3.78 -20.82
N GLY A 36 -5.21 -5.03 -20.77
CA GLY A 36 -3.82 -5.41 -21.08
C GLY A 36 -2.82 -5.16 -19.96
N GLU A 37 -3.23 -4.61 -18.82
CA GLU A 37 -2.37 -4.38 -17.66
C GLU A 37 -2.26 -5.65 -16.80
N SER A 38 -1.06 -5.93 -16.26
CA SER A 38 -0.90 -7.01 -15.28
C SER A 38 -1.28 -6.57 -13.87
N ASP A 39 -1.68 -7.52 -13.00
CA ASP A 39 -1.97 -7.24 -11.59
C ASP A 39 -0.84 -6.47 -10.89
N ARG A 40 0.42 -6.80 -11.21
CA ARG A 40 1.61 -6.15 -10.62
C ARG A 40 1.76 -4.72 -11.12
N ARG A 41 1.60 -4.49 -12.41
CA ARG A 41 1.65 -3.14 -13.02
C ARG A 41 0.53 -2.26 -12.46
N ALA A 42 -0.68 -2.80 -12.35
CA ALA A 42 -1.82 -2.10 -11.75
C ALA A 42 -1.54 -1.72 -10.28
N ALA A 43 -1.01 -2.66 -9.49
CA ALA A 43 -0.65 -2.38 -8.10
C ALA A 43 0.44 -1.30 -7.97
N ALA A 44 1.44 -1.31 -8.86
CA ALA A 44 2.49 -0.28 -8.91
C ALA A 44 1.91 1.09 -9.30
N ARG A 45 1.09 1.16 -10.35
CA ARG A 45 0.43 2.39 -10.81
C ARG A 45 -0.46 2.98 -9.73
N GLU A 46 -1.30 2.16 -9.11
CA GLU A 46 -2.19 2.60 -8.04
C GLU A 46 -1.41 3.13 -6.84
N PHE A 47 -0.28 2.53 -6.46
CA PHE A 47 0.57 3.09 -5.42
C PHE A 47 1.08 4.50 -5.78
N VAL A 48 1.62 4.67 -6.98
CA VAL A 48 2.15 5.97 -7.44
C VAL A 48 1.02 7.01 -7.51
N GLU A 49 -0.13 6.65 -8.05
CA GLU A 49 -1.27 7.55 -8.16
C GLU A 49 -1.89 7.91 -6.81
N GLU A 50 -2.08 6.95 -5.92
CA GLU A 50 -2.70 7.20 -4.61
C GLU A 50 -1.78 7.94 -3.65
N THR A 51 -0.47 7.91 -3.90
CA THR A 51 0.50 8.78 -3.22
C THR A 51 0.70 10.12 -3.93
N GLU A 52 -0.10 10.42 -4.97
CA GLU A 52 -0.01 11.64 -5.77
C GLU A 52 1.42 11.91 -6.26
N THR A 53 2.17 10.84 -6.58
CA THR A 53 3.60 10.84 -6.97
C THR A 53 4.58 11.35 -5.91
N MET A 54 4.12 11.62 -4.69
CA MET A 54 4.94 12.23 -3.64
C MET A 54 5.92 11.25 -2.98
N TYR A 55 5.56 9.97 -2.87
CA TYR A 55 6.32 9.01 -2.08
C TYR A 55 7.77 8.85 -2.58
N LEU A 56 7.95 8.75 -3.90
CA LEU A 56 9.27 8.58 -4.53
C LEU A 56 9.90 9.91 -4.99
N ALA A 57 9.23 11.04 -4.78
CA ALA A 57 9.74 12.35 -5.17
C ALA A 57 10.79 12.87 -4.18
N THR A 58 11.86 13.48 -4.71
CA THR A 58 12.84 14.20 -3.89
C THR A 58 12.21 15.42 -3.22
N ASP A 59 11.38 16.16 -3.97
CA ASP A 59 10.55 17.26 -3.48
C ASP A 59 9.04 16.93 -3.59
N PRO A 60 8.39 16.50 -2.50
CA PRO A 60 6.95 16.28 -2.46
C PRO A 60 6.10 17.53 -2.70
N ALA A 61 6.60 18.72 -2.34
CA ALA A 61 5.84 19.97 -2.50
C ALA A 61 5.75 20.36 -3.98
N GLY A 62 6.75 20.02 -4.80
CA GLY A 62 6.72 20.14 -6.25
C GLY A 62 5.96 19.01 -6.98
N ALA A 63 5.82 17.84 -6.38
CA ALA A 63 5.22 16.67 -7.04
C ALA A 63 3.78 16.91 -7.51
N ARG A 64 3.47 16.46 -8.73
CA ARG A 64 2.14 16.54 -9.35
C ARG A 64 1.83 15.21 -10.00
N ARG A 65 0.60 14.75 -9.84
CA ARG A 65 0.12 13.55 -10.52
C ARG A 65 -0.31 13.90 -11.94
N THR A 66 0.54 13.54 -12.89
CA THR A 66 0.29 13.63 -14.34
C THR A 66 0.63 12.29 -14.98
N PRO A 67 0.14 11.99 -16.20
CA PRO A 67 0.52 10.75 -16.89
C PRO A 67 2.05 10.57 -17.01
N SER A 68 2.79 11.65 -17.29
CA SER A 68 4.25 11.61 -17.44
C SER A 68 4.96 11.35 -16.11
N THR A 69 4.55 11.99 -15.02
CA THR A 69 5.17 11.78 -13.70
C THR A 69 4.85 10.42 -13.12
N VAL A 70 3.65 9.88 -13.38
CA VAL A 70 3.31 8.49 -13.04
C VAL A 70 4.20 7.53 -13.83
N ALA A 71 4.27 7.69 -15.15
CA ALA A 71 5.10 6.86 -16.02
C ALA A 71 6.58 6.89 -15.62
N ALA A 72 7.11 8.05 -15.20
CA ALA A 72 8.50 8.19 -14.76
C ALA A 72 8.82 7.45 -13.45
N GLN A 73 7.83 7.27 -12.56
CA GLN A 73 8.04 6.56 -11.28
C GLN A 73 7.74 5.07 -11.36
N LEU A 74 6.96 4.63 -12.34
CA LEU A 74 6.56 3.23 -12.48
C LEU A 74 7.74 2.25 -12.55
N PRO A 75 8.79 2.47 -13.35
CA PRO A 75 9.95 1.56 -13.39
C PRO A 75 10.63 1.38 -12.03
N ARG A 76 10.65 2.44 -11.20
CA ARG A 76 11.23 2.38 -9.85
C ARG A 76 10.41 1.47 -8.94
N VAL A 77 9.08 1.55 -9.00
CA VAL A 77 8.21 0.66 -8.22
C VAL A 77 8.30 -0.77 -8.74
N GLU A 78 8.34 -0.97 -10.05
CA GLU A 78 8.49 -2.31 -10.64
C GLU A 78 9.80 -2.99 -10.26
N ALA A 79 10.88 -2.24 -10.17
CA ALA A 79 12.15 -2.75 -9.65
C ALA A 79 12.00 -3.29 -8.21
N LEU A 80 11.22 -2.62 -7.35
CA LEU A 80 10.92 -3.11 -6.00
C LEU A 80 10.08 -4.39 -6.02
N PHE A 81 9.12 -4.49 -6.93
CA PHE A 81 8.34 -5.72 -7.13
C PHE A 81 9.24 -6.88 -7.56
N SER A 82 10.11 -6.66 -8.55
CA SER A 82 11.05 -7.67 -9.05
C SER A 82 12.04 -8.10 -7.96
N ALA A 83 12.60 -7.16 -7.20
CA ALA A 83 13.51 -7.46 -6.10
C ALA A 83 12.82 -8.27 -4.98
N THR A 84 11.62 -7.86 -4.57
CA THR A 84 10.92 -8.53 -3.47
C THR A 84 10.39 -9.91 -3.88
N LEU A 85 9.67 -9.98 -5.00
CA LEU A 85 9.00 -11.20 -5.43
C LEU A 85 9.93 -12.18 -6.16
N GLY A 86 11.10 -11.72 -6.62
CA GLY A 86 12.15 -12.60 -7.13
C GLY A 86 12.72 -13.51 -6.05
N VAL A 87 12.79 -13.02 -4.80
CA VAL A 87 13.23 -13.81 -3.64
C VAL A 87 12.04 -14.51 -2.97
N ASN A 88 10.90 -13.84 -2.87
CA ASN A 88 9.72 -14.34 -2.17
C ASN A 88 8.48 -14.30 -3.06
N PRO A 89 8.32 -15.24 -4.01
CA PRO A 89 7.23 -15.20 -5.00
C PRO A 89 5.83 -15.31 -4.38
N ASP A 90 5.72 -15.90 -3.19
CA ASP A 90 4.46 -16.13 -2.47
C ASP A 90 4.05 -14.97 -1.54
N TRP A 91 4.77 -13.84 -1.56
CA TRP A 91 4.43 -12.66 -0.77
C TRP A 91 3.30 -11.85 -1.42
N TRP A 92 2.14 -12.48 -1.50
CA TRP A 92 0.88 -11.88 -1.92
C TRP A 92 -0.30 -12.63 -1.30
N CYS A 93 -1.45 -11.95 -1.21
CA CYS A 93 -2.70 -12.56 -0.77
C CYS A 93 -3.81 -12.35 -1.79
N ALA A 94 -4.61 -13.39 -2.00
CA ALA A 94 -5.92 -13.25 -2.63
C ALA A 94 -6.92 -12.67 -1.63
N ARG A 95 -7.94 -11.98 -2.12
CA ARG A 95 -9.08 -11.56 -1.29
C ARG A 95 -10.11 -12.68 -1.16
N SER A 96 -10.70 -12.85 0.01
CA SER A 96 -11.91 -13.64 0.22
C SER A 96 -13.08 -13.03 -0.56
N SER A 97 -13.81 -13.84 -1.33
CA SER A 97 -15.07 -13.38 -1.93
C SER A 97 -16.23 -13.73 -1.01
N PRO A 98 -17.05 -12.76 -0.59
CA PRO A 98 -18.28 -13.05 0.16
C PRO A 98 -19.29 -13.85 -0.67
N ASN A 99 -19.21 -13.74 -2.01
CA ASN A 99 -20.04 -14.51 -2.93
C ASN A 99 -19.13 -15.47 -3.72
N PRO A 100 -19.16 -16.78 -3.41
CA PRO A 100 -18.39 -17.80 -4.13
C PRO A 100 -18.75 -17.88 -5.61
N ALA A 101 -20.01 -17.61 -5.98
CA ALA A 101 -20.48 -17.64 -7.37
C ALA A 101 -19.96 -16.46 -8.22
N ARG A 102 -19.44 -15.40 -7.57
CA ARG A 102 -18.83 -14.25 -8.24
C ARG A 102 -17.53 -13.88 -7.52
N PRO A 103 -16.48 -14.70 -7.68
CA PRO A 103 -15.24 -14.50 -6.96
C PRO A 103 -14.58 -13.19 -7.39
N LYS A 104 -14.21 -12.36 -6.42
CA LYS A 104 -13.38 -11.18 -6.68
C LYS A 104 -11.95 -11.62 -6.95
N GLN A 105 -11.48 -11.41 -8.18
CA GLN A 105 -10.09 -11.65 -8.58
C GLN A 105 -9.22 -10.48 -8.14
N TRP A 106 -8.86 -10.46 -6.86
CA TRP A 106 -8.07 -9.38 -6.25
C TRP A 106 -6.81 -9.97 -5.63
N LYS A 107 -5.66 -9.35 -5.94
CA LYS A 107 -4.37 -9.68 -5.35
C LYS A 107 -3.76 -8.47 -4.67
N THR A 108 -3.30 -8.66 -3.44
CA THR A 108 -2.47 -7.68 -2.72
C THR A 108 -1.07 -8.25 -2.61
N PHE A 109 -0.08 -7.60 -3.23
CA PHE A 109 1.33 -7.96 -3.12
C PHE A 109 1.97 -7.28 -1.91
N PHE A 110 2.86 -7.96 -1.19
CA PHE A 110 3.65 -7.38 -0.11
C PHE A 110 5.05 -7.09 -0.65
N ILE A 111 5.35 -5.80 -0.83
CA ILE A 111 6.54 -5.34 -1.54
C ILE A 111 7.39 -4.50 -0.61
N GLU A 112 8.70 -4.76 -0.58
CA GLU A 112 9.63 -3.98 0.21
C GLU A 112 9.87 -2.63 -0.47
N PHE A 113 9.72 -1.56 0.29
CA PHE A 113 9.96 -0.19 -0.13
C PHE A 113 11.03 0.43 0.75
N PRO A 114 11.80 1.39 0.23
CA PRO A 114 12.64 2.22 1.07
C PRO A 114 11.76 2.94 2.09
N TYR A 115 12.18 2.93 3.35
CA TYR A 115 11.51 3.68 4.40
C TYR A 115 11.54 5.18 4.06
N ARG A 116 10.42 5.85 4.28
CA ARG A 116 10.28 7.30 4.14
C ARG A 116 9.46 7.84 5.30
N ASP A 117 9.89 8.94 5.90
CA ASP A 117 9.03 9.69 6.80
C ASP A 117 7.86 10.30 6.00
N VAL A 118 6.66 9.78 6.30
CA VAL A 118 5.41 10.19 5.65
C VAL A 118 4.79 11.44 6.26
N SER A 119 5.32 11.96 7.37
CA SER A 119 4.79 13.14 8.06
C SER A 119 4.76 14.36 7.15
N SER A 120 5.78 14.53 6.30
CA SER A 120 5.83 15.61 5.31
C SER A 120 4.70 15.51 4.26
N LEU A 121 4.44 14.30 3.76
CA LEU A 121 3.36 14.03 2.81
C LEU A 121 1.99 14.27 3.44
N ASN A 122 1.80 13.78 4.67
CA ASN A 122 0.56 13.97 5.42
C ASN A 122 0.28 15.45 5.67
N ARG A 123 1.30 16.26 6.01
CA ARG A 123 1.13 17.72 6.16
C ARG A 123 0.70 18.39 4.86
N LEU A 124 1.30 18.02 3.73
CA LEU A 124 0.93 18.56 2.42
C LEU A 124 -0.53 18.24 2.07
N TRP A 125 -0.97 17.00 2.27
CA TRP A 125 -2.36 16.65 2.01
C TRP A 125 -3.34 17.28 2.99
N ALA A 126 -2.98 17.38 4.28
CA ALA A 126 -3.84 18.00 5.29
C ALA A 126 -4.04 19.50 5.04
N ALA A 127 -3.00 20.19 4.58
CA ALA A 127 -3.03 21.62 4.29
C ALA A 127 -3.66 21.96 2.92
N ASP A 128 -3.93 20.98 2.06
CA ASP A 128 -4.50 21.23 0.73
C ASP A 128 -5.98 21.66 0.83
N SER A 129 -6.19 22.97 0.70
CA SER A 129 -7.49 23.61 0.59
C SER A 129 -7.85 24.01 -0.84
N SER A 130 -6.88 24.02 -1.77
CA SER A 130 -7.08 24.43 -3.16
C SER A 130 -7.57 23.30 -4.07
N GLY A 131 -7.62 22.08 -3.56
CA GLY A 131 -8.00 20.90 -4.35
C GLY A 131 -6.89 20.45 -5.29
N ARG A 132 -5.63 20.81 -4.99
CA ARG A 132 -4.46 20.42 -5.76
C ARG A 132 -4.36 18.90 -5.90
N TYR A 133 -4.65 18.16 -4.83
CA TYR A 133 -4.54 16.71 -4.81
C TYR A 133 -5.88 16.06 -5.08
N ARG A 134 -5.95 15.28 -6.17
CA ARG A 134 -7.18 14.56 -6.55
C ARG A 134 -7.58 13.52 -5.50
N LYS A 135 -6.60 12.86 -4.89
CA LYS A 135 -6.77 11.91 -3.78
C LYS A 135 -5.94 12.40 -2.59
N ARG A 136 -6.59 13.00 -1.59
CA ARG A 136 -5.96 13.26 -0.28
C ARG A 136 -5.99 12.00 0.57
N ARG A 137 -4.86 11.66 1.18
CA ARG A 137 -4.65 10.47 2.02
C ARG A 137 -3.85 10.83 3.25
N GLU A 138 -3.97 10.01 4.27
CA GLU A 138 -3.12 10.07 5.45
C GLU A 138 -2.46 8.71 5.61
N LEU A 139 -1.13 8.71 5.61
CA LEU A 139 -0.31 7.50 5.59
C LEU A 139 0.22 7.17 6.98
N TYR A 140 0.35 5.88 7.27
CA TYR A 140 0.88 5.36 8.52
C TYR A 140 1.81 4.19 8.25
N TRP A 141 2.97 4.22 8.88
CA TRP A 141 3.76 3.03 9.12
C TRP A 141 3.20 2.29 10.33
N VAL A 142 2.67 1.09 10.11
CA VAL A 142 2.11 0.24 11.17
C VAL A 142 3.07 -0.91 11.42
N PRO A 143 3.60 -1.06 12.65
CA PRO A 143 4.44 -2.19 12.99
C PRO A 143 3.73 -3.52 12.72
N ALA A 144 4.50 -4.52 12.25
CA ALA A 144 3.98 -5.84 11.92
C ALA A 144 3.17 -6.46 13.08
N GLU A 145 3.69 -6.39 14.31
CA GLU A 145 3.00 -6.86 15.51
C GLU A 145 1.65 -6.15 15.71
N ARG A 146 1.63 -4.82 15.54
CA ARG A 146 0.40 -4.06 15.65
C ARG A 146 -0.60 -4.45 14.57
N LEU A 147 -0.16 -4.68 13.34
CA LEU A 147 -1.02 -5.13 12.25
C LEU A 147 -1.59 -6.53 12.52
N LEU A 148 -0.78 -7.44 13.06
CA LEU A 148 -1.23 -8.77 13.47
C LEU A 148 -2.29 -8.70 14.58
N GLN A 149 -2.09 -7.84 15.59
CA GLN A 149 -3.09 -7.59 16.63
C GLN A 149 -4.40 -7.03 16.05
N LEU A 150 -4.33 -6.14 15.07
CA LEU A 150 -5.52 -5.63 14.38
C LEU A 150 -6.27 -6.76 13.67
N TYR A 151 -5.57 -7.65 12.96
CA TYR A 151 -6.20 -8.82 12.34
C TYR A 151 -6.87 -9.74 13.37
N ALA A 152 -6.23 -9.97 14.53
CA ALA A 152 -6.71 -10.91 15.54
C ALA A 152 -7.87 -10.36 16.39
N HIS A 153 -7.80 -9.09 16.78
CA HIS A 153 -8.68 -8.56 17.84
C HIS A 153 -9.51 -7.35 17.40
N GLN A 154 -9.12 -6.64 16.34
CA GLN A 154 -9.80 -5.42 15.88
C GLN A 154 -9.94 -5.36 14.34
N PRO A 155 -10.39 -6.44 13.67
CA PRO A 155 -10.39 -6.50 12.20
C PRO A 155 -11.33 -5.46 11.58
N ASP A 156 -12.29 -4.93 12.33
CA ASP A 156 -13.16 -3.84 11.88
C ASP A 156 -12.45 -2.50 11.74
N ARG A 157 -11.26 -2.30 12.33
CA ARG A 157 -10.44 -1.12 12.06
C ARG A 157 -9.72 -1.18 10.71
N LEU A 158 -9.65 -2.36 10.12
CA LEU A 158 -9.10 -2.58 8.78
C LEU A 158 -10.23 -2.44 7.76
N TRP A 159 -9.98 -1.71 6.67
CA TRP A 159 -10.95 -1.62 5.58
C TRP A 159 -11.21 -3.01 4.99
N LYS A 160 -12.42 -3.24 4.47
CA LYS A 160 -12.86 -4.55 3.96
C LYS A 160 -11.90 -5.20 2.96
N ARG A 161 -11.08 -4.43 2.23
CA ARG A 161 -10.08 -4.98 1.30
C ARG A 161 -8.91 -5.63 2.03
N VAL A 162 -8.47 -5.04 3.14
CA VAL A 162 -7.37 -5.51 3.97
C VAL A 162 -7.80 -6.63 4.92
N ARG A 163 -8.93 -6.46 5.61
CA ARG A 163 -9.42 -7.47 6.59
C ARG A 163 -9.86 -8.79 5.94
N GLN A 164 -10.11 -8.79 4.63
CA GLN A 164 -10.53 -9.96 3.85
C GLN A 164 -9.37 -10.58 3.05
N LEU A 165 -8.11 -10.23 3.32
CA LEU A 165 -6.97 -10.89 2.69
C LEU A 165 -6.78 -12.28 3.28
N ARG A 166 -6.84 -13.30 2.43
CA ARG A 166 -6.68 -14.71 2.84
C ARG A 166 -5.24 -14.96 3.24
N GLY A 167 -5.04 -15.42 4.48
CA GLY A 167 -3.72 -15.78 4.99
C GLY A 167 -2.77 -14.61 5.28
N ALA A 168 -3.25 -13.36 5.29
CA ALA A 168 -2.38 -12.19 5.52
C ALA A 168 -1.54 -12.27 6.80
N PRO A 169 -2.05 -12.72 7.97
CA PRO A 169 -1.22 -12.90 9.16
C PRO A 169 -0.04 -13.86 8.97
N ALA A 170 -0.18 -14.90 8.14
CA ALA A 170 0.90 -15.83 7.86
C ALA A 170 2.00 -15.20 7.01
N VAL A 171 1.63 -14.45 5.97
CA VAL A 171 2.57 -13.70 5.12
C VAL A 171 3.30 -12.62 5.92
N ILE A 172 2.59 -11.86 6.76
CA ILE A 172 3.19 -10.83 7.62
C ILE A 172 4.25 -11.44 8.55
N ARG A 173 3.94 -12.57 9.21
CA ARG A 173 4.92 -13.27 10.06
C ARG A 173 6.11 -13.81 9.27
N ALA A 174 5.90 -14.27 8.03
CA ALA A 174 6.98 -14.70 7.16
C ALA A 174 7.93 -13.54 6.83
N ILE A 175 7.39 -12.35 6.53
CA ILE A 175 8.17 -11.14 6.27
C ILE A 175 9.00 -10.72 7.50
N GLN A 176 8.41 -10.78 8.70
CA GLN A 176 9.13 -10.50 9.95
C GLN A 176 10.34 -11.44 10.12
N ARG A 177 10.12 -12.75 10.00
CA ARG A 177 11.20 -13.74 10.13
C ARG A 177 12.30 -13.57 9.08
N ALA A 178 11.94 -13.14 7.87
CA ALA A 178 12.88 -13.01 6.76
C ALA A 178 13.94 -11.91 6.95
N GLY A 179 13.76 -10.97 7.89
CA GLY A 179 14.81 -9.98 8.20
C GLY A 179 15.09 -9.81 9.68
N ALA A 180 14.83 -10.84 10.48
CA ALA A 180 15.45 -11.01 11.79
C ALA A 180 16.85 -11.65 11.68
N ARG A 181 17.59 -11.32 10.61
CA ARG A 181 18.94 -11.84 10.32
C ARG A 181 19.95 -10.72 10.43
#